data_AF-A0A1M3GZL6-F1
#
_entry.id   AF-A0A1M3GZL6-F1
#
_cell.length_a   1.000
_cell.length_b   1.000
_cell.length_c   1.000
_cell.angle_alpha   90.00
_cell.angle_beta   90.00
_cell.angle_gamma   90.00
#
_symmetry.space_group_name_H-M   'P 1'
#
loop_
_entity.id
_entity.type
_entity.pdbx_description
1 polymer ?
#
loop_
_entity_poly.entity_id
_entity_poly.type
_entity_poly.pdbx_seq_one_letter_code
_entity_poly.pdbx_strand_id
1 'polypeptide(L)'
;MVSRRKGPLTAFRIADKRHPLFDGTGAALLGARWNSPGIRVIYGACSYAGAMLEKLAQSGRLGEIPKTHQSMRILIPESVEIEEISGEDVPGWNFPDLLKSRHYGDSWLQEKRTAVLVVPAVIAVEEKNILINPEHPDFPLITTSEPQDVIWDSRLFYPHN
;
A
#
# COMPACT_ATOMS: atom_id res chain seq x y z
N MET A 1 19.70 1.65 -5.08
CA MET A 1 19.68 2.54 -6.26
C MET A 1 18.27 2.50 -6.80
N VAL A 2 17.61 3.66 -6.84
CA VAL A 2 16.27 3.82 -7.42
C VAL A 2 16.25 3.22 -8.82
N SER A 3 15.30 2.33 -9.07
CA SER A 3 15.12 1.69 -10.38
C SER A 3 13.78 2.04 -10.97
N ARG A 4 13.68 1.99 -12.30
CA ARG A 4 12.43 2.18 -13.03
C ARG A 4 12.22 1.04 -13.99
N ARG A 5 10.98 0.55 -14.02
CA ARG A 5 10.54 -0.47 -14.97
C ARG A 5 9.12 -0.18 -15.40
N LYS A 6 8.72 -0.78 -16.51
CA LYS A 6 7.32 -0.84 -16.89
C LYS A 6 6.64 -2.02 -16.21
N GLY A 7 5.31 -2.00 -16.18
CA GLY A 7 4.51 -3.18 -15.82
C GLY A 7 4.82 -4.41 -16.70
N PRO A 8 4.10 -5.52 -16.50
CA PRO A 8 2.92 -5.62 -15.67
C PRO A 8 3.28 -5.80 -14.19
N LEU A 9 2.39 -5.36 -13.31
CA LEU A 9 2.45 -5.68 -11.89
C LEU A 9 1.03 -5.93 -11.37
N THR A 10 0.86 -6.98 -10.59
CA THR A 10 -0.36 -7.22 -9.82
C THR A 10 -0.08 -6.87 -8.37
N ALA A 11 -1.00 -6.14 -7.76
CA ALA A 11 -0.94 -5.80 -6.35
C ALA A 11 -2.30 -6.01 -5.70
N PHE A 12 -2.33 -5.94 -4.37
CA PHE A 12 -3.50 -6.20 -3.56
C PHE A 12 -3.67 -5.11 -2.53
N ARG A 13 -4.92 -4.69 -2.32
CA ARG A 13 -5.28 -3.78 -1.24
C ARG A 13 -6.37 -4.43 -0.41
N ILE A 14 -6.19 -4.42 0.91
CA ILE A 14 -7.23 -4.79 1.86
C ILE A 14 -7.60 -3.54 2.66
N ALA A 15 -8.89 -3.23 2.70
CA ALA A 15 -9.42 -2.11 3.46
C ALA A 15 -10.81 -2.44 4.00
N ASP A 16 -11.31 -1.58 4.89
CA ASP A 16 -12.65 -1.70 5.42
C ASP A 16 -13.69 -1.20 4.40
N LYS A 17 -14.70 -2.02 4.11
CA LYS A 17 -15.76 -1.71 3.13
C LYS A 17 -16.65 -0.52 3.49
N ARG A 18 -16.55 0.01 4.73
CA ARG A 18 -17.22 1.25 5.14
C ARG A 18 -16.66 2.49 4.44
N HIS A 19 -15.55 2.37 3.72
CA HIS A 19 -14.91 3.46 2.99
C HIS A 19 -14.65 3.05 1.53
N PRO A 20 -14.56 4.00 0.59
CA PRO A 20 -14.12 3.71 -0.77
C PRO A 20 -12.73 3.04 -0.77
N LEU A 21 -12.61 1.94 -1.51
CA LEU A 21 -11.38 1.17 -1.52
C LEU A 21 -10.27 1.82 -2.35
N PHE A 22 -10.57 2.61 -3.38
CA PHE A 22 -9.58 3.01 -4.40
C PHE A 22 -9.59 4.50 -4.77
N ASP A 23 -9.78 5.39 -3.79
CA ASP A 23 -9.80 6.85 -4.01
C ASP A 23 -8.67 7.61 -3.30
N GLY A 24 -7.90 6.92 -2.43
CA GLY A 24 -6.79 7.49 -1.65
C GLY A 24 -7.23 8.36 -0.47
N THR A 25 -8.53 8.50 -0.20
CA THR A 25 -9.06 9.44 0.82
C THR A 25 -8.61 9.06 2.23
N GLY A 26 -8.60 7.77 2.57
CA GLY A 26 -8.23 7.31 3.92
C GLY A 26 -6.80 7.67 4.32
N ALA A 27 -5.84 7.58 3.39
CA ALA A 27 -4.44 7.92 3.67
C ALA A 27 -4.22 9.44 3.81
N ALA A 28 -5.02 10.26 3.13
CA ALA A 28 -4.92 11.70 3.22
C ALA A 28 -5.39 12.23 4.58
N LEU A 29 -6.36 11.60 5.25
CA LEU A 29 -6.91 12.14 6.49
C LEU A 29 -5.91 12.21 7.65
N LEU A 30 -5.11 11.16 7.84
CA LEU A 30 -4.18 11.04 8.98
C LEU A 30 -2.71 11.01 8.56
N GLY A 31 -2.44 10.94 7.24
CA GLY A 31 -1.14 10.55 6.73
C GLY A 31 -0.81 9.09 7.03
N ALA A 32 0.25 8.59 6.41
CA ALA A 32 0.81 7.27 6.69
C ALA A 32 2.35 7.33 6.56
N ARG A 33 3.00 6.18 6.37
CA ARG A 33 4.47 6.11 6.34
C ARG A 33 5.08 6.93 5.19
N TRP A 34 4.46 6.90 4.02
CA TRP A 34 4.98 7.51 2.80
C TRP A 34 4.14 8.70 2.31
N ASN A 35 3.30 9.28 3.16
CA ASN A 35 2.59 10.52 2.86
C ASN A 35 2.23 11.30 4.13
N SER A 36 2.35 12.62 4.07
CA SER A 36 1.85 13.52 5.09
C SER A 36 0.32 13.65 5.04
N PRO A 37 -0.33 14.06 6.15
CA PRO A 37 -1.75 14.41 6.14
C PRO A 37 -2.06 15.47 5.06
N GLY A 38 -3.22 15.33 4.42
CA GLY A 38 -3.68 16.16 3.31
C GLY A 38 -3.28 15.66 1.92
N ILE A 39 -2.30 14.74 1.80
CA ILE A 39 -1.81 14.25 0.51
C ILE A 39 -2.41 12.87 0.22
N ARG A 40 -3.11 12.76 -0.92
CA ARG A 40 -3.76 11.51 -1.35
C ARG A 40 -2.77 10.51 -1.90
N VAL A 41 -2.90 9.26 -1.45
CA VAL A 41 -2.15 8.11 -1.96
C VAL A 41 -2.94 6.84 -1.68
N ILE A 42 -2.87 5.86 -2.59
CA ILE A 42 -3.46 4.55 -2.39
C ILE A 42 -2.34 3.57 -2.05
N TYR A 43 -2.47 2.90 -0.90
CA TYR A 43 -1.53 1.85 -0.45
C TYR A 43 -2.02 0.47 -0.86
N GLY A 44 -1.11 -0.39 -1.28
CA GLY A 44 -1.30 -1.82 -1.46
C GLY A 44 -0.02 -2.61 -1.17
N ALA A 45 -0.06 -3.91 -1.40
CA ALA A 45 1.08 -4.81 -1.34
C ALA A 45 1.25 -5.58 -2.64
N CYS A 46 2.48 -5.94 -2.99
CA CYS A 46 2.78 -6.76 -4.18
C CYS A 46 2.27 -8.20 -4.06
N SER A 47 1.93 -8.65 -2.85
CA SER A 47 1.34 -9.96 -2.58
C SER A 47 0.07 -9.83 -1.74
N TYR A 48 -0.85 -10.78 -1.91
CA TYR A 48 -2.06 -10.84 -1.09
C TYR A 48 -1.71 -11.12 0.39
N ALA A 49 -0.74 -12.01 0.63
CA ALA A 49 -0.25 -12.31 1.97
C ALA A 49 0.37 -11.08 2.66
N GLY A 50 1.14 -10.27 1.93
CA GLY A 50 1.68 -9.00 2.41
C GLY A 50 0.58 -8.00 2.78
N ALA A 51 -0.47 -7.88 1.95
CA ALA A 51 -1.61 -7.03 2.26
C ALA A 51 -2.35 -7.51 3.54
N MET A 52 -2.47 -8.82 3.74
CA MET A 52 -3.04 -9.38 4.97
C MET A 52 -2.17 -9.06 6.19
N LEU A 53 -0.85 -9.24 6.07
CA LEU A 53 0.11 -8.98 7.16
C LEU A 53 0.08 -7.51 7.61
N GLU A 54 0.01 -6.57 6.66
CA GLU A 54 -0.15 -5.14 6.93
C GLU A 54 -1.44 -4.85 7.73
N LYS A 55 -2.57 -5.49 7.36
CA LYS A 55 -3.82 -5.31 8.11
C LYS A 55 -3.76 -5.91 9.51
N LEU A 56 -3.15 -7.08 9.66
CA LEU A 56 -2.99 -7.72 10.97
C LEU A 56 -2.16 -6.83 11.92
N ALA A 57 -0.99 -6.37 11.46
CA ALA A 57 -0.12 -5.52 12.27
C ALA A 57 -0.76 -4.17 12.61
N GLN A 58 -1.52 -3.57 11.67
CA GLN A 58 -2.20 -2.30 11.92
C GLN A 58 -3.40 -2.43 12.88
N SER A 59 -4.09 -3.57 12.86
CA SER A 59 -5.32 -3.75 13.65
C SER A 59 -5.07 -3.72 15.16
N GLY A 60 -3.87 -4.11 15.63
CA GLY A 60 -3.46 -4.08 17.04
C GLY A 60 -4.35 -4.88 18.01
N ARG A 61 -5.42 -5.49 17.51
CA ARG A 61 -6.49 -6.15 18.26
C ARG A 61 -6.38 -7.65 18.05
N LEU A 62 -5.61 -8.28 18.92
CA LEU A 62 -5.69 -9.73 19.13
C LEU A 62 -7.11 -10.07 19.61
N GLY A 63 -7.76 -11.06 18.99
CA GLY A 63 -9.01 -11.66 19.48
C GLY A 63 -10.31 -11.38 18.72
N GLU A 64 -10.31 -10.55 17.67
CA GLU A 64 -11.51 -10.33 16.83
C GLU A 64 -11.20 -10.47 15.34
N ILE A 65 -11.98 -11.31 14.66
CA ILE A 65 -11.91 -11.47 13.20
C ILE A 65 -12.61 -10.27 12.53
N PRO A 66 -11.91 -9.47 11.69
CA PRO A 66 -12.54 -8.38 10.97
C PRO A 66 -13.55 -8.90 9.93
N LYS A 67 -14.83 -8.54 10.09
CA LYS A 67 -15.92 -8.96 9.18
C LYS A 67 -16.19 -7.99 8.02
N THR A 68 -15.55 -6.83 8.05
CA THR A 68 -15.78 -5.72 7.12
C THR A 68 -14.64 -5.53 6.13
N HIS A 69 -13.58 -6.33 6.21
CA HIS A 69 -12.46 -6.23 5.30
C HIS A 69 -12.81 -6.79 3.92
N GLN A 70 -12.55 -5.99 2.90
CA GLN A 70 -12.58 -6.38 1.51
C GLN A 70 -11.20 -6.25 0.91
N SER A 71 -10.89 -7.15 -0.01
CA SER A 71 -9.71 -7.14 -0.83
C SER A 71 -10.06 -6.74 -2.26
N MET A 72 -9.14 -6.07 -2.91
CA MET A 72 -9.19 -5.82 -4.34
C MET A 72 -7.84 -6.12 -4.96
N ARG A 73 -7.86 -6.70 -6.17
CA ARG A 73 -6.68 -6.85 -7.00
C ARG A 73 -6.52 -5.60 -7.85
N ILE A 74 -5.32 -5.06 -7.86
CA ILE A 74 -4.93 -3.89 -8.65
C ILE A 74 -4.03 -4.37 -9.78
N LEU A 75 -4.34 -3.98 -11.00
CA LEU A 75 -3.63 -4.36 -12.21
C LEU A 75 -2.96 -3.13 -12.81
N ILE A 76 -1.63 -3.14 -12.78
CA ILE A 76 -0.78 -2.13 -13.39
C ILE A 76 -0.35 -2.67 -14.76
N PRO A 77 -0.81 -2.08 -15.88
CA PRO A 77 -0.47 -2.56 -17.22
C PRO A 77 0.98 -2.21 -17.61
N GLU A 78 1.48 -2.83 -18.68
CA GLU A 78 2.83 -2.59 -19.23
C GLU A 78 3.07 -1.15 -19.68
N SER A 79 2.01 -0.40 -19.97
CA SER A 79 2.13 1.00 -20.37
C SER A 79 2.48 1.95 -19.21
N VAL A 80 2.31 1.51 -17.95
CA VAL A 80 2.54 2.33 -16.76
C VAL A 80 3.97 2.15 -16.26
N GLU A 81 4.68 3.27 -16.06
CA GLU A 81 5.99 3.27 -15.41
C GLU A 81 5.87 3.11 -13.90
N ILE A 82 6.77 2.30 -13.34
CA ILE A 82 6.87 1.94 -11.94
C ILE A 82 8.26 2.35 -11.45
N GLU A 83 8.30 3.22 -10.45
CA GLU A 83 9.51 3.52 -9.68
C GLU A 83 9.64 2.51 -8.55
N GLU A 84 10.84 2.07 -8.22
CA GLU A 84 11.09 1.13 -7.14
C GLU A 84 12.31 1.54 -6.34
N ILE A 85 12.16 1.54 -5.01
CA ILE A 85 13.21 1.89 -4.06
C ILE A 85 13.47 0.76 -3.07
N SER A 86 14.71 0.69 -2.58
CA SER A 86 15.10 -0.12 -1.43
C SER A 86 15.24 0.73 -0.16
N GLY A 87 15.46 0.07 0.98
CA GLY A 87 15.72 0.78 2.24
C GLY A 87 17.01 1.60 2.25
N GLU A 88 17.96 1.30 1.35
CA GLU A 88 19.21 2.04 1.21
C GLU A 88 18.99 3.38 0.49
N ASP A 89 18.00 3.46 -0.39
CA ASP A 89 17.68 4.69 -1.12
C ASP A 89 17.07 5.76 -0.20
N VAL A 90 16.49 5.35 0.92
CA VAL A 90 15.89 6.25 1.94
C VAL A 90 16.33 5.84 3.34
N PRO A 91 17.57 6.17 3.77
CA PRO A 91 18.05 5.81 5.11
C PRO A 91 17.13 6.36 6.21
N GLY A 92 16.70 5.48 7.12
CA GLY A 92 15.77 5.81 8.21
C GLY A 92 14.28 5.80 7.83
N TRP A 93 13.91 5.31 6.64
CA TRP A 93 12.52 5.20 6.19
C TRP A 93 11.60 4.40 7.16
N ASN A 94 12.19 3.44 7.88
CA ASN A 94 11.50 2.55 8.81
C ASN A 94 11.42 3.12 10.24
N PHE A 95 11.96 4.31 10.51
CA PHE A 95 11.93 4.89 11.85
C PHE A 95 10.49 5.23 12.30
N PRO A 96 10.21 5.20 13.61
CA PRO A 96 8.87 5.48 14.13
C PRO A 96 8.37 6.91 13.90
N ASP A 97 9.27 7.88 13.69
CA ASP A 97 8.92 9.29 13.49
C ASP A 97 8.34 9.60 12.09
N LEU A 98 8.49 8.66 11.15
CA LEU A 98 8.03 8.74 9.76
C LEU A 98 8.61 9.92 8.94
N LEU A 99 9.57 10.67 9.47
CA LEU A 99 10.03 11.92 8.85
C LEU A 99 10.68 11.67 7.49
N LYS A 100 11.58 10.69 7.43
CA LYS A 100 12.34 10.36 6.22
C LYS A 100 11.46 9.78 5.11
N SER A 101 10.59 8.83 5.47
CA SER A 101 9.71 8.17 4.50
C SER A 101 8.60 9.11 4.01
N ARG A 102 8.02 9.95 4.88
CA ARG A 102 7.05 10.97 4.45
C ARG A 102 7.67 11.99 3.52
N HIS A 103 8.84 12.53 3.88
CA HIS A 103 9.51 13.50 3.02
C HIS A 103 9.76 12.94 1.61
N TYR A 104 10.27 11.71 1.52
CA TYR A 104 10.49 11.06 0.22
C TYR A 104 9.18 10.86 -0.56
N GLY A 105 8.15 10.32 0.10
CA GLY A 105 6.87 10.02 -0.53
C GLY A 105 6.10 11.27 -0.94
N ASP A 106 6.14 12.33 -0.14
CA ASP A 106 5.54 13.64 -0.47
C ASP A 106 6.20 14.24 -1.70
N SER A 107 7.53 14.23 -1.79
CA SER A 107 8.27 14.66 -2.98
C SER A 107 7.89 13.83 -4.21
N TRP A 108 7.84 12.50 -4.09
CA TRP A 108 7.42 11.61 -5.18
C TRP A 108 6.00 11.94 -5.68
N LEU A 109 5.06 12.16 -4.76
CA LEU A 109 3.66 12.50 -5.06
C LEU A 109 3.55 13.87 -5.75
N GLN A 110 4.24 14.89 -5.22
CA GLN A 110 4.20 16.27 -5.72
C GLN A 110 4.84 16.39 -7.10
N GLU A 111 5.99 15.76 -7.30
CA GLU A 111 6.70 15.75 -8.58
C GLU A 111 5.99 14.91 -9.64
N LYS A 112 5.01 14.08 -9.24
CA LYS A 112 4.33 13.11 -10.11
C LYS A 112 5.33 12.28 -10.92
N ARG A 113 6.39 11.79 -10.25
CA ARG A 113 7.50 11.11 -10.95
C ARG A 113 7.05 9.86 -11.72
N THR A 114 6.17 9.07 -11.11
CA THR A 114 5.51 7.90 -11.69
C THR A 114 4.13 7.73 -11.08
N ALA A 115 3.26 6.94 -11.73
CA ALA A 115 1.95 6.60 -11.15
C ALA A 115 2.07 5.63 -9.97
N VAL A 116 3.12 4.79 -9.99
CA VAL A 116 3.33 3.72 -9.03
C VAL A 116 4.74 3.80 -8.45
N LEU A 117 4.85 3.69 -7.13
CA LEU A 117 6.11 3.52 -6.41
C LEU A 117 6.05 2.23 -5.60
N VAL A 118 7.00 1.32 -5.85
CA VAL A 118 7.23 0.12 -5.04
C VAL A 118 8.23 0.47 -3.93
N VAL A 119 7.87 0.14 -2.70
CA VAL A 119 8.62 0.47 -1.49
C VAL A 119 8.80 -0.78 -0.61
N PRO A 120 9.86 -0.86 0.21
CA PRO A 120 10.00 -1.97 1.16
C PRO A 120 8.86 -1.98 2.19
N ALA A 121 8.39 -3.17 2.58
CA ALA A 121 7.43 -3.32 3.68
C ALA A 121 8.17 -3.35 5.03
N VAL A 122 7.66 -2.63 6.03
CA VAL A 122 8.29 -2.61 7.37
C VAL A 122 8.11 -3.94 8.09
N ILE A 123 6.96 -4.59 7.92
CA ILE A 123 6.59 -5.77 8.71
C ILE A 123 7.30 -7.03 8.21
N ALA A 124 7.59 -7.12 6.92
CA ALA A 124 8.31 -8.23 6.31
C ALA A 124 9.27 -7.69 5.25
N VAL A 125 10.57 -7.74 5.52
CA VAL A 125 11.61 -7.11 4.67
C VAL A 125 11.73 -7.71 3.26
N GLU A 126 11.28 -8.96 3.07
CA GLU A 126 11.20 -9.63 1.76
C GLU A 126 9.94 -9.24 0.98
N GLU A 127 8.94 -8.65 1.65
CA GLU A 127 7.71 -8.17 1.03
C GLU A 127 7.86 -6.71 0.59
N LYS A 128 7.07 -6.35 -0.43
CA LYS A 128 7.03 -5.00 -0.98
C LYS A 128 5.62 -4.45 -0.94
N ASN A 129 5.54 -3.18 -0.57
CA ASN A 129 4.31 -2.40 -0.69
C ASN A 129 4.32 -1.58 -1.96
N ILE A 130 3.15 -1.17 -2.40
CA ILE A 130 2.98 -0.22 -3.49
C ILE A 130 2.25 1.03 -3.00
N LEU A 131 2.68 2.16 -3.54
CA LEU A 131 1.98 3.43 -3.47
C LEU A 131 1.49 3.77 -4.88
N ILE A 132 0.25 4.22 -4.98
CA ILE A 132 -0.33 4.71 -6.23
C ILE A 132 -0.72 6.16 -6.04
N ASN A 133 -0.25 7.01 -6.95
CA ASN A 133 -0.56 8.44 -6.96
C ASN A 133 -1.86 8.67 -7.77
N PRO A 134 -3.00 8.97 -7.12
CA PRO A 134 -4.26 9.21 -7.82
C PRO A 134 -4.24 10.50 -8.66
N GLU A 135 -3.27 11.40 -8.43
CA GLU A 135 -3.12 12.67 -9.19
C GLU A 135 -2.22 12.52 -10.43
N HIS A 136 -1.63 11.33 -10.66
CA HIS A 136 -0.73 11.10 -11.78
C HIS A 136 -1.53 10.91 -13.10
N PRO A 137 -1.08 11.47 -14.24
CA PRO A 137 -1.78 11.33 -15.53
C PRO A 137 -2.06 9.89 -15.96
N ASP A 138 -1.17 8.95 -15.63
CA ASP A 138 -1.34 7.53 -15.95
C ASP A 138 -2.21 6.74 -14.96
N PHE A 139 -2.66 7.35 -13.85
CA PHE A 139 -3.53 6.68 -12.88
C PHE A 139 -4.78 6.03 -13.51
N PRO A 140 -5.48 6.66 -14.48
CA PRO A 140 -6.64 6.06 -15.14
C PRO A 140 -6.35 4.77 -15.92
N LEU A 141 -5.07 4.45 -16.21
CA LEU A 141 -4.67 3.20 -16.86
C LEU A 141 -4.64 2.02 -15.88
N ILE A 142 -4.61 2.29 -14.58
CA ILE A 142 -4.59 1.27 -13.53
C ILE A 142 -6.01 0.78 -13.31
N THR A 143 -6.22 -0.53 -13.42
CA THR A 143 -7.54 -1.13 -13.26
C THR A 143 -7.62 -1.95 -11.99
N THR A 144 -8.84 -2.22 -11.54
CA THR A 144 -9.08 -3.02 -10.34
C THR A 144 -10.12 -4.09 -10.59
N SER A 145 -10.03 -5.20 -9.85
CA SER A 145 -11.12 -6.16 -9.78
C SER A 145 -12.26 -5.64 -8.92
N GLU A 146 -13.44 -6.23 -9.07
CA GLU A 146 -14.50 -6.12 -8.06
C GLU A 146 -13.95 -6.46 -6.66
N PRO A 147 -14.31 -5.69 -5.62
CA PRO A 147 -13.96 -6.01 -4.24
C PRO A 147 -14.54 -7.36 -3.81
N GLN A 148 -13.75 -8.14 -3.09
CA GLN A 148 -14.15 -9.43 -2.52
C GLN A 148 -13.93 -9.43 -1.01
N ASP A 149 -14.88 -10.00 -0.27
CA ASP A 149 -14.75 -10.14 1.18
C ASP A 149 -13.51 -10.98 1.55
N VAL A 150 -12.73 -10.51 2.53
CA VAL A 150 -11.57 -11.25 3.03
C VAL A 150 -12.03 -12.32 4.00
N ILE A 151 -11.74 -13.58 3.67
CA ILE A 151 -11.94 -14.71 4.57
C ILE A 151 -10.70 -14.85 5.44
N TRP A 152 -10.79 -14.30 6.65
CA TRP A 152 -9.75 -14.43 7.67
C TRP A 152 -9.80 -15.81 8.33
N ASP A 153 -8.66 -16.50 8.35
CA ASP A 153 -8.54 -17.76 9.07
C ASP A 153 -8.57 -17.50 10.59
N SER A 154 -9.43 -18.21 11.32
CA SER A 154 -9.60 -18.04 12.77
C SER A 154 -8.34 -18.34 13.57
N ARG A 155 -7.45 -19.18 13.02
CA ARG A 155 -6.15 -19.53 13.60
C ARG A 155 -5.20 -18.33 13.72
N LEU A 156 -5.47 -17.25 12.99
CA LEU A 156 -4.71 -16.00 13.08
C LEU A 156 -5.08 -15.15 14.30
N PHE A 157 -6.23 -15.40 14.93
CA PHE A 157 -6.80 -14.54 15.98
C PHE A 157 -6.99 -15.25 17.31
N TYR A 158 -7.17 -16.56 17.29
CA TYR A 158 -7.39 -17.36 18.49
C TYR A 158 -6.23 -18.34 18.68
N PRO A 159 -5.71 -18.47 19.92
CA PRO A 159 -4.72 -19.49 20.22
C PRO A 159 -5.30 -20.87 19.90
N HIS A 160 -4.43 -21.75 19.40
CA HIS A 160 -4.74 -23.16 19.32
C HIS A 160 -4.81 -23.72 20.74
N ASN A 161 -5.94 -24.36 21.07
CA ASN A 161 -6.01 -25.25 22.24
C ASN A 161 -5.09 -26.46 22.04
#